data_AF-A0A4U1JA75-F1
#
_entry.id   AF-A0A4U1JA75-F1
#
_cell.length_a   1.000
_cell.length_b   1.000
_cell.length_c   1.000
_cell.angle_alpha   90.00
_cell.angle_beta   90.00
_cell.angle_gamma   90.00
#
_symmetry.space_group_name_H-M   'P 1'
#
loop_
_entity.id
_entity.type
_entity.pdbx_description
1 polymer ?
#
loop_
_entity_poly.entity_id
_entity_poly.type
_entity_poly.pdbx_seq_one_letter_code
_entity_poly.pdbx_strand_id
1 'polypeptide(L)'
;MLLSLLRAPAAALVLGALATAPFQCARDPDPEKAFEEPPEAALYQLAEQFRERGDKEARITTLRFLATRYPSTRLAERARQELAELGSPVPAPSP
;
A
#
# COMPACT_ATOMS: atom_id res chain seq x y z
N MET A 1 -1.60 43.64 36.68
CA MET A 1 -1.13 42.41 37.36
C MET A 1 -2.09 41.21 37.24
N LEU A 2 -3.12 41.23 36.37
CA LEU A 2 -4.01 40.07 36.19
C LEU A 2 -3.60 39.09 35.07
N LEU A 3 -2.73 39.49 34.13
CA LEU A 3 -2.27 38.62 33.04
C LEU A 3 -1.24 37.56 33.49
N SER A 4 -0.67 37.68 34.69
CA SER A 4 0.34 36.75 35.19
C SER A 4 -0.28 35.50 35.85
N LEU A 5 -1.53 35.55 36.28
CA LEU A 5 -2.19 34.43 36.97
C LEU A 5 -2.80 33.38 36.03
N LEU A 6 -3.00 33.69 34.75
CA LEU A 6 -3.53 32.73 33.75
C LEU A 6 -2.44 31.88 33.08
N ARG A 7 -1.15 32.20 33.27
CA ARG A 7 -0.02 31.51 32.62
C ARG A 7 0.34 30.18 33.27
N ALA A 8 0.17 30.07 34.58
CA ALA A 8 0.51 28.88 35.35
C ALA A 8 -0.36 27.63 35.00
N PRO A 9 -1.70 27.72 34.88
CA PRO A 9 -2.51 26.54 34.60
C PRO A 9 -2.34 26.04 33.15
N ALA A 10 -2.11 26.94 32.20
CA ALA A 10 -1.89 26.59 30.80
C ALA A 10 -0.59 25.79 30.59
N ALA A 11 0.49 26.16 31.31
CA ALA A 11 1.75 25.43 31.25
C ALA A 11 1.63 24.01 31.85
N ALA A 12 0.89 23.86 32.95
CA ALA A 12 0.68 22.56 33.58
C ALA A 12 -0.14 21.58 32.71
N LEU A 13 -1.12 22.09 31.95
CA LEU A 13 -1.92 21.29 31.01
C LEU A 13 -1.09 20.77 29.82
N VAL A 14 -0.18 21.59 29.28
CA VAL A 14 0.71 21.16 28.18
C VAL A 14 1.72 20.12 28.66
N LEU A 15 2.30 20.28 29.85
CA LEU A 15 3.19 19.26 30.44
C LEU A 15 2.43 17.95 30.75
N GLY A 16 1.19 18.03 31.23
CA GLY A 16 0.35 16.86 31.43
C GLY A 16 0.05 16.11 30.12
N ALA A 17 -0.26 16.85 29.05
CA ALA A 17 -0.52 16.26 27.73
C ALA A 17 0.71 15.58 27.12
N LEU A 18 1.91 16.11 27.36
CA LEU A 18 3.18 15.50 26.94
C LEU A 18 3.57 14.30 27.82
N ALA A 19 3.20 14.30 29.11
CA ALA A 19 3.44 13.18 30.02
C ALA A 19 2.49 11.99 29.77
N THR A 20 1.33 12.24 29.16
CA THR A 20 0.38 11.21 28.70
C THR A 20 0.53 10.88 27.22
N ALA A 21 1.48 11.51 26.51
CA ALA A 21 1.78 11.12 25.14
C ALA A 21 2.22 9.65 25.20
N PRO A 22 1.49 8.72 24.57
CA PRO A 22 1.83 7.33 24.69
C PRO A 22 3.25 7.14 24.16
N PHE A 23 4.10 6.47 24.93
CA PHE A 23 5.42 5.97 24.51
C PHE A 23 5.37 5.03 23.27
N GLN A 24 4.24 4.98 22.58
CA GLN A 24 3.98 4.22 21.35
C GLN A 24 4.80 4.72 20.15
N CYS A 25 5.47 5.87 20.24
CA CYS A 25 6.47 6.31 19.25
C CYS A 25 7.91 5.88 19.60
N ALA A 26 8.16 5.25 20.75
CA ALA A 26 9.49 4.71 21.12
C ALA A 26 9.69 3.26 20.63
N ARG A 27 8.92 2.85 19.61
CA ARG A 27 9.10 1.54 18.99
C ARG A 27 10.12 1.72 17.87
N ASP A 28 11.31 1.15 18.06
CA ASP A 28 12.24 0.86 16.97
C ASP A 28 11.74 -0.45 16.33
N PRO A 29 10.98 -0.41 15.23
CA PRO A 29 10.47 -1.63 14.62
C PRO A 29 11.67 -2.42 14.10
N ASP A 30 11.84 -3.61 14.65
CA ASP A 30 12.85 -4.55 14.18
C ASP A 30 12.67 -4.77 12.66
N PRO A 31 13.61 -4.31 11.82
CA PRO A 31 13.47 -4.39 10.37
C PRO A 31 13.41 -5.85 9.90
N GLU A 32 13.97 -6.78 10.66
CA GLU A 32 13.92 -8.22 10.36
C GLU A 32 12.52 -8.81 10.58
N LYS A 33 11.62 -8.08 11.27
CA LYS A 33 10.21 -8.46 11.48
C LYS A 33 9.24 -7.78 10.51
N ALA A 34 9.73 -7.04 9.52
CA ALA A 34 8.89 -6.47 8.49
C ALA A 34 8.26 -7.59 7.64
N PHE A 35 6.94 -7.72 7.70
CA PHE A 35 6.21 -8.55 6.74
C PHE A 35 6.10 -7.78 5.42
N GLU A 36 6.89 -8.18 4.43
CA GLU A 36 6.75 -7.66 3.07
C GLU A 36 5.58 -8.36 2.36
N GLU A 37 4.69 -7.56 1.76
CA GLU A 37 3.67 -8.10 0.87
C GLU A 37 4.35 -8.64 -0.40
N PRO A 38 3.99 -9.84 -0.89
CA PRO A 38 4.54 -10.36 -2.13
C PRO A 38 4.27 -9.37 -3.29
N PRO A 39 5.28 -9.06 -4.11
CA PRO A 39 5.17 -8.03 -5.15
C PRO A 39 4.04 -8.34 -6.16
N GLU A 40 3.78 -9.61 -6.44
CA GLU A 40 2.68 -10.05 -7.30
C GLU A 40 1.30 -9.68 -6.74
N ALA A 41 1.13 -9.66 -5.41
CA ALA A 41 -0.12 -9.31 -4.76
C ALA A 41 -0.38 -7.81 -4.87
N ALA A 42 0.63 -6.98 -4.58
CA ALA A 42 0.56 -5.53 -4.74
C ALA A 42 0.27 -5.12 -6.20
N LEU A 43 0.91 -5.77 -7.17
CA LEU A 43 0.65 -5.52 -8.59
C LEU A 43 -0.76 -5.90 -9.02
N TYR A 44 -1.28 -7.02 -8.52
CA TYR A 44 -2.65 -7.41 -8.81
C TYR A 44 -3.67 -6.43 -8.18
N GLN A 45 -3.44 -5.99 -6.94
CA GLN A 45 -4.27 -4.95 -6.31
C GLN A 45 -4.23 -3.63 -7.09
N LEU A 46 -3.07 -3.23 -7.62
CA LEU A 46 -2.96 -2.04 -8.45
C LEU A 46 -3.79 -2.16 -9.73
N ALA A 47 -3.79 -3.33 -10.38
CA ALA A 47 -4.65 -3.58 -11.54
C ALA A 47 -6.15 -3.48 -11.20
N GLU A 48 -6.55 -3.94 -10.02
CA GLU A 48 -7.93 -3.81 -9.54
C GLU A 48 -8.32 -2.35 -9.28
N GLN A 49 -7.41 -1.53 -8.74
CA GLN A 49 -7.67 -0.09 -8.59
C GLN A 49 -7.88 0.58 -9.95
N PHE A 50 -7.14 0.19 -10.99
CA PHE A 50 -7.37 0.67 -12.35
C PHE A 50 -8.72 0.19 -12.91
N ARG A 51 -9.14 -1.04 -12.61
CA ARG A 51 -10.48 -1.53 -12.95
C ARG A 51 -11.56 -0.65 -12.34
N GLU A 52 -11.45 -0.34 -11.05
CA GLU A 52 -12.44 0.47 -10.31
C GLU A 52 -12.52 1.90 -10.85
N ARG A 53 -11.40 2.47 -11.30
CA ARG A 53 -11.34 3.80 -11.92
C ARG A 53 -11.76 3.82 -13.39
N GLY A 54 -11.98 2.65 -14.00
CA GLY A 54 -12.27 2.52 -15.43
C GLY A 54 -11.06 2.73 -16.36
N ASP A 55 -9.84 2.75 -15.81
CA ASP A 55 -8.61 2.89 -16.59
C ASP A 55 -8.19 1.54 -17.19
N LYS A 56 -8.78 1.23 -18.35
CA LYS A 56 -8.60 -0.05 -19.03
C LYS A 56 -7.15 -0.27 -19.48
N GLU A 57 -6.48 0.75 -20.01
CA GLU A 57 -5.11 0.64 -20.54
C GLU A 57 -4.10 0.40 -19.42
N ALA A 58 -4.22 1.13 -18.30
CA ALA A 58 -3.36 0.91 -17.14
C ALA A 58 -3.58 -0.50 -16.56
N ARG A 59 -4.83 -0.93 -16.43
CA ARG A 59 -5.15 -2.31 -15.99
C ARG A 59 -4.49 -3.36 -16.88
N ILE A 60 -4.64 -3.25 -18.21
CA ILE A 60 -4.06 -4.20 -19.17
C ILE A 60 -2.53 -4.24 -19.03
N THR A 61 -1.91 -3.07 -18.96
CA THR A 61 -0.45 -2.96 -18.84
C THR A 61 0.06 -3.63 -17.57
N THR A 62 -0.59 -3.37 -16.43
CA THR A 62 -0.23 -3.97 -15.14
C THR A 62 -0.44 -5.48 -15.12
N LEU A 63 -1.59 -5.98 -15.61
CA LEU A 63 -1.86 -7.42 -15.68
C LEU A 63 -0.86 -8.14 -16.60
N ARG A 64 -0.48 -7.52 -17.73
CA ARG A 64 0.50 -8.07 -18.66
C ARG A 64 1.87 -8.15 -17.99
N PHE A 65 2.29 -7.09 -17.32
CA PHE A 65 3.55 -7.08 -16.57
C PHE A 65 3.57 -8.18 -15.49
N LEU A 66 2.50 -8.30 -14.71
CA LEU A 66 2.35 -9.34 -13.69
C LEU A 66 2.50 -10.75 -14.28
N ALA A 67 1.76 -11.05 -15.36
CA ALA A 67 1.76 -12.35 -16.00
C ALA A 67 3.11 -12.70 -16.68
N THR A 68 3.85 -11.70 -17.14
CA THR A 68 5.18 -11.86 -17.74
C THR A 68 6.28 -11.99 -16.68
N ARG A 69 6.25 -11.17 -15.64
CA ARG A 69 7.34 -11.10 -14.64
C ARG A 69 7.25 -12.17 -13.56
N TYR A 70 6.04 -12.63 -13.23
CA TYR A 70 5.75 -13.59 -12.18
C TYR A 70 4.94 -14.80 -12.70
N PRO A 71 5.40 -15.48 -13.76
CA PRO A 71 4.57 -16.40 -14.56
C PRO A 71 4.13 -17.67 -13.82
N SER A 72 4.80 -18.06 -12.74
CA SER A 72 4.47 -19.28 -11.97
C SER A 72 3.45 -19.04 -10.84
N THR A 73 2.99 -17.80 -10.65
CA THR A 73 2.08 -17.46 -9.55
C THR A 73 0.62 -17.69 -9.93
N ARG A 74 -0.23 -18.01 -8.94
CA ARG A 74 -1.69 -18.09 -9.13
C ARG A 74 -2.28 -16.78 -9.67
N LEU A 75 -1.70 -15.64 -9.27
CA LEU A 75 -2.13 -14.32 -9.73
C LEU A 75 -1.79 -14.08 -11.21
N ALA A 76 -0.68 -14.63 -11.72
CA ALA A 76 -0.37 -14.57 -13.14
C ALA A 76 -1.39 -15.36 -13.99
N GLU A 77 -1.82 -16.55 -13.53
CA GLU A 77 -2.87 -17.31 -14.24
C GLU A 77 -4.19 -16.55 -14.28
N ARG A 78 -4.59 -15.94 -13.17
CA ARG A 78 -5.76 -15.07 -13.12
C ARG A 78 -5.62 -13.86 -14.05
N ALA A 79 -4.46 -13.21 -14.05
CA ALA A 79 -4.18 -12.08 -14.94
C ALA A 79 -4.26 -12.47 -16.42
N ARG A 80 -3.79 -13.67 -16.80
CA ARG A 80 -3.95 -14.19 -18.17
C ARG A 80 -5.42 -14.36 -18.57
N GLN A 81 -6.25 -14.89 -17.66
CA GLN A 81 -7.68 -15.07 -17.89
C GLN A 81 -8.38 -13.71 -18.10
N GLU A 82 -8.15 -12.76 -17.20
CA GLU A 82 -8.74 -11.42 -17.30
C GLU A 82 -8.26 -10.66 -18.55
N LEU A 83 -7.00 -10.83 -18.94
CA LEU A 83 -6.49 -10.28 -20.19
C LEU A 83 -7.17 -10.89 -21.43
N ALA A 84 -7.49 -12.18 -21.39
CA ALA A 84 -8.26 -12.82 -22.46
C ALA A 84 -9.68 -12.27 -22.54
N GLU A 85 -10.35 -12.08 -21.39
CA GLU A 85 -11.68 -11.44 -21.32
C GLU A 85 -11.68 -9.99 -21.83
N LEU A 86 -10.58 -9.26 -21.60
CA LEU A 86 -10.40 -7.89 -22.09
C LEU A 86 -10.03 -7.83 -23.59
N GLY A 87 -9.87 -8.97 -24.27
CA GLY A 87 -9.46 -9.06 -25.67
C GLY A 87 -7.98 -8.72 -25.89
N SER A 88 -7.14 -8.87 -24.86
CA SER A 88 -5.74 -8.45 -24.85
C SER A 88 -4.80 -9.53 -24.29
N PRO A 89 -4.85 -10.79 -24.78
CA PRO A 89 -4.11 -11.91 -24.22
C PRO A 89 -2.59 -11.66 -24.16
N VAL A 90 -1.92 -12.34 -23.23
CA VAL A 90 -0.45 -12.30 -23.13
C VAL A 90 0.12 -13.03 -24.36
N PRO A 91 1.03 -12.40 -25.15
CA PRO A 91 1.66 -13.07 -26.28
C PRO A 91 2.47 -14.30 -25.80
N ALA A 92 2.55 -15.31 -26.65
CA ALA A 92 3.34 -16.51 -26.36
C ALA A 92 4.80 -16.12 -26.05
N PRO A 93 5.47 -16.81 -25.12
CA PRO A 93 6.88 -16.58 -24.86
C PRO A 93 7.68 -16.79 -26.16
N SER A 94 8.55 -15.84 -26.48
CA SER A 94 9.46 -16.00 -27.62
C SER A 94 10.47 -17.13 -27.31
N PRO A 95 10.77 -18.01 -28.28
CA PRO A 95 11.73 -19.10 -28.10
C PRO A 95 13.17 -18.60 -27.89
#